data_AF-A0A8J9X7H9-F1
#
_entry.id   AF-A0A8J9X7H9-F1
#
_cell.length_a   1.000
_cell.length_b   1.000
_cell.length_c   1.000
_cell.angle_alpha   90.00
_cell.angle_beta   90.00
_cell.angle_gamma   90.00
#
_symmetry.space_group_name_H-M   'P 1'
#
loop_
_entity.id
_entity.type
_entity.pdbx_description
1 polymer ?
#
loop_
_entity_poly.entity_id
_entity_poly.type
_entity_poly.pdbx_seq_one_letter_code
_entity_poly.pdbx_strand_id
1 'polypeptide(L)' 'DADADIRLARRLQRDTKERGRTFEEVIAQYQKTVRPMHEEWVEPSKKVADLIVHSNGHSMVVAVDMLTNHLRCKANISA' A
#
# COMPACT_ATOMS: atom_id res chain seq x y z
N ASP A 1 -1.80 -1.83 -5.29
CA ASP A 1 -1.82 -0.51 -5.94
C ASP A 1 -3.04 0.29 -5.52
N ALA A 2 -2.84 1.60 -5.36
CA ALA A 2 -3.84 2.56 -4.93
C ALA A 2 -3.43 3.96 -5.35
N ASP A 3 -4.40 4.78 -5.73
CA ASP A 3 -4.17 6.17 -6.15
C ASP A 3 -3.52 7.00 -5.03
N ALA A 4 -2.75 8.01 -5.44
CA ALA A 4 -1.93 8.80 -4.53
C ALA A 4 -2.76 9.60 -3.51
N ASP A 5 -3.93 10.08 -3.89
CA ASP A 5 -4.90 10.78 -3.05
C ASP A 5 -5.50 9.85 -1.97
N ILE A 6 -5.89 8.63 -2.34
CA ILE A 6 -6.38 7.62 -1.41
C ILE A 6 -5.28 7.27 -0.39
N ARG A 7 -4.04 7.08 -0.85
CA ARG A 7 -2.89 6.81 0.03
C ARG A 7 -2.58 7.99 0.95
N LEU A 8 -2.66 9.22 0.44
CA LEU A 8 -2.46 10.43 1.23
C LEU A 8 -3.55 10.58 2.30
N ALA A 9 -4.82 10.35 1.97
CA ALA A 9 -5.92 10.41 2.93
C ALA A 9 -5.73 9.40 4.07
N ARG A 10 -5.40 8.13 3.75
CA ARG A 10 -5.08 7.11 4.75
C ARG A 10 -3.88 7.52 5.61
N ARG A 11 -2.85 8.10 4.99
CA ARG A 11 -1.65 8.58 5.70
C ARG A 11 -1.96 9.73 6.65
N LEU A 12 -2.75 10.70 6.23
CA LEU A 12 -3.20 11.81 7.07
C LEU A 12 -3.95 11.29 8.29
N GLN A 13 -4.91 10.40 8.08
CA GLN A 13 -5.68 9.81 9.17
C GLN A 13 -4.79 9.06 10.17
N ARG A 14 -3.87 8.22 9.69
CA ARG A 14 -2.96 7.45 10.54
C ARG A 14 -1.98 8.35 11.30
N ASP A 15 -1.30 9.26 10.59
CA ASP A 15 -0.24 10.08 11.19
C ASP A 15 -0.81 11.08 12.22
N THR A 16 -2.05 11.56 12.03
CA THR A 16 -2.74 12.43 13.00
C THR A 16 -3.28 11.64 14.20
N LYS A 17 -3.97 10.51 13.96
CA LYS A 17 -4.66 9.76 15.04
C LYS A 17 -3.73 8.88 15.87
N GLU A 18 -2.72 8.27 15.25
CA GLU A 18 -1.91 7.22 15.89
C GLU A 18 -0.49 7.69 16.21
N ARG A 19 -0.01 8.75 15.54
CA ARG A 19 1.38 9.22 15.66
C ARG A 19 1.51 10.65 16.18
N GLY A 20 0.40 11.31 16.50
CA GLY A 20 0.36 12.64 17.11
C GLY A 20 0.91 13.77 16.24
N ARG A 21 0.95 13.61 14.91
CA ARG A 21 1.41 14.66 13.99
C ARG A 21 0.28 15.61 13.63
N THR A 22 0.62 16.86 13.35
CA THR A 22 -0.31 17.85 12.80
C THR A 22 -0.54 17.64 11.30
N PHE A 23 -1.62 18.20 10.77
CA PHE A 23 -1.91 18.15 9.33
C PHE A 23 -0.76 18.76 8.51
N GLU A 24 -0.27 19.91 8.95
CA GLU A 24 0.79 20.68 8.30
C GLU A 24 2.09 19.89 8.22
N GLU A 25 2.51 19.25 9.30
CA GLU A 25 3.71 18.40 9.32
C GLU A 25 3.61 17.23 8.35
N VAL A 26 2.44 16.59 8.28
CA VAL A 26 2.22 15.44 7.40
C VAL A 26 2.25 15.85 5.93
N ILE A 27 1.63 16.97 5.58
CA ILE A 27 1.64 17.53 4.21
C ILE A 27 3.04 18.02 3.83
N ALA A 28 3.72 18.77 4.70
CA ALA A 28 5.08 19.23 4.46
C ALA A 28 6.04 18.05 4.21
N GLN A 29 5.96 17.01 5.04
CA GLN A 29 6.75 15.80 4.83
C GLN A 29 6.36 15.08 3.53
N TYR A 30 5.06 15.00 3.22
CA TYR A 30 4.57 14.34 2.01
C TYR A 30 5.16 14.98 0.75
N GLN A 31 5.08 16.31 0.66
CA GLN A 31 5.58 17.07 -0.49
C GLN A 31 7.11 17.05 -0.57
N LYS A 32 7.80 17.23 0.57
CA LYS A 32 9.26 17.33 0.60
C LYS A 32 9.98 16.00 0.34
N THR A 33 9.39 14.89 0.79
CA THR A 33 10.11 13.60 0.81
C THR A 33 9.29 12.43 0.27
N VAL A 34 8.07 12.20 0.77
CA VAL A 34 7.34 10.95 0.46
C VAL A 34 6.96 10.87 -1.01
N ARG A 35 6.43 11.95 -1.59
CA ARG A 35 6.02 11.99 -2.99
C ARG A 35 7.20 11.86 -3.97
N PRO A 36 8.27 12.69 -3.90
CA PRO A 36 9.38 12.56 -4.84
C PRO A 36 10.06 11.19 -4.73
N MET A 37 10.26 10.68 -3.52
CA MET A 37 10.86 9.35 -3.34
C MET A 37 9.95 8.22 -3.85
N HIS A 38 8.64 8.38 -3.72
CA HIS A 38 7.69 7.43 -4.28
C HIS A 38 7.75 7.41 -5.81
N GLU A 39 7.70 8.58 -6.45
CA GLU A 39 7.73 8.71 -7.91
C GLU A 39 9.05 8.23 -8.50
N GLU A 40 10.18 8.50 -7.84
CA GLU A 40 11.52 8.14 -8.33
C GLU A 40 11.88 6.67 -8.07
N TRP A 41 11.48 6.10 -6.93
CA TRP A 41 11.99 4.79 -6.50
C TRP A 41 10.91 3.72 -6.31
N VAL A 42 9.75 4.07 -5.77
CA VAL A 42 8.71 3.08 -5.42
C VAL A 42 7.84 2.73 -6.62
N GLU A 43 7.32 3.72 -7.34
CA GLU A 43 6.46 3.52 -8.51
C GLU A 43 7.15 2.71 -9.62
N PRO A 44 8.42 2.96 -9.98
CA PRO A 44 9.09 2.18 -11.04
C PRO A 44 9.25 0.70 -10.69
N SER A 45 9.37 0.34 -9.40
CA SER A 45 9.50 -1.06 -8.95
C SER A 45 8.27 -1.92 -9.28
N LYS A 46 7.11 -1.29 -9.50
CA LYS A 46 5.87 -1.98 -9.93
C LYS A 46 6.04 -2.73 -11.26
N LYS A 47 6.97 -2.29 -12.12
CA LYS A 47 7.21 -2.89 -13.45
C LYS A 47 7.74 -4.32 -13.39
N VAL A 48 8.35 -4.73 -12.28
CA VAL A 48 8.93 -6.07 -12.11
C VAL A 48 8.08 -6.97 -11.20
N ALA A 49 6.87 -6.55 -10.85
CA ALA A 49 5.98 -7.35 -10.00
C ALA A 49 5.28 -8.45 -10.81
N ASP A 50 5.28 -9.68 -10.29
CA ASP A 50 4.54 -10.80 -10.88
C ASP A 50 3.02 -10.62 -10.78
N LEU A 51 2.56 -9.94 -9.72
CA LEU A 51 1.15 -9.70 -9.43
C LEU A 51 0.94 -8.31 -8.83
N ILE A 52 -0.01 -7.56 -9.38
CA ILE A 52 -0.46 -6.27 -8.86
C ILE A 52 -1.86 -6.42 -8.28
N VAL A 53 -2.01 -6.21 -6.97
CA VAL A 53 -3.32 -6.25 -6.28
C VAL A 53 -3.85 -4.83 -6.12
N HIS A 54 -5.02 -4.53 -6.68
CA HIS A 54 -5.67 -3.23 -6.51
C HIS A 54 -6.48 -3.18 -5.21
N SER A 55 -6.46 -2.05 -4.51
CA SER A 55 -7.05 -1.92 -3.16
C SER A 55 -8.57 -1.71 -3.13
N ASN A 56 -9.30 -2.16 -4.16
CA ASN A 56 -10.74 -2.00 -4.28
C ASN A 56 -11.51 -3.21 -3.73
N GLY A 57 -12.12 -3.04 -2.55
CA GLY A 57 -13.20 -3.90 -2.01
C GLY A 57 -13.03 -5.40 -2.27
N HIS A 58 -13.92 -5.96 -3.09
CA HIS A 58 -13.98 -7.40 -3.40
C HIS A 58 -12.68 -7.97 -4.00
N SER A 59 -11.94 -7.18 -4.79
CA SER A 59 -10.66 -7.62 -5.36
C SER A 59 -9.62 -7.92 -4.29
N MET A 60 -9.68 -7.24 -3.14
CA MET A 60 -8.70 -7.40 -2.08
C MET A 60 -8.94 -8.72 -1.32
N VAL A 61 -10.20 -9.07 -1.05
CA VAL A 61 -10.55 -10.34 -0.38
C VAL A 61 -10.09 -11.52 -1.24
N VAL A 62 -10.44 -11.51 -2.53
CA VAL A 62 -10.06 -12.58 -3.47
C VAL A 62 -8.54 -12.67 -3.63
N ALA A 63 -7.83 -11.55 -3.71
CA ALA A 63 -6.37 -11.55 -3.80
C ALA A 63 -5.71 -12.14 -2.54
N VAL A 64 -6.24 -11.84 -1.35
CA VAL A 64 -5.74 -12.41 -0.09
C VAL A 64 -5.97 -13.93 -0.07
N ASP A 65 -7.15 -14.40 -0.49
CA ASP A 65 -7.45 -15.84 -0.55
C ASP A 65 -6.54 -16.57 -1.55
N MET A 66 -6.34 -15.98 -2.73
CA MET A 66 -5.42 -16.52 -3.75
C MET A 66 -3.99 -16.66 -3.21
N LEU A 67 -3.46 -15.60 -2.59
CA LEU A 67 -2.11 -15.62 -2.02
C LEU A 67 -1.99 -16.61 -0.87
N THR A 68 -3.00 -16.67 0.01
CA THR A 68 -3.06 -17.60 1.13
C THR A 68 -3.06 -19.05 0.66
N ASN A 69 -3.87 -19.37 -0.36
CA ASN A 69 -3.91 -20.71 -0.95
C ASN A 69 -2.59 -21.06 -1.66
N HIS A 70 -1.99 -20.12 -2.39
CA HIS A 70 -0.68 -20.33 -3.01
C HIS A 70 0.39 -20.69 -1.96
N LEU A 71 0.40 -19.96 -0.83
CA LEU A 71 1.31 -20.24 0.29
C LEU A 71 1.04 -21.60 0.92
N ARG A 72 -0.23 -21.98 1.15
CA ARG A 72 -0.61 -23.31 1.69
C ARG A 72 -0.14 -24.45 0.79
N CYS A 73 -0.38 -24.33 -0.52
CA CYS A 73 0.07 -25.31 -1.51
C CYS A 73 1.60 -25.44 -1.51
N LYS A 74 2.33 -24.32 -1.43
CA LYS A 74 3.80 -24.36 -1.35
C LYS A 74 4.34 -24.90 -0.03
N ALA A 75 3.62 -24.69 1.06
CA ALA A 75 4.00 -25.15 2.39
C ALA A 75 3.62 -26.63 2.67
N ASN A 76 2.98 -27.33 1.71
CA ASN A 76 2.42 -28.68 1.89
C ASN A 76 1.49 -28.80 3.11
N ILE A 77 0.80 -27.72 3.46
CA ILE A 77 -0.21 -27.74 4.52
C ILE A 77 -1.52 -28.13 3.83
N SER A 78 -1.94 -29.38 4.02
CA SER A 78 -3.25 -29.85 3.57
C SER A 78 -4.36 -29.05 4.25
N ALA A 79 -5.41 -28.75 3.48
CA ALA A 79 -6.58 -27.98 3.90
C ALA A 79 -7.34 -28.65 5.05
#